data_AF-E1X187-F1
#
_entry.id   AF-E1X187-F1
#
_cell.length_a   1.000
_cell.length_b   1.000
_cell.length_c   1.000
_cell.angle_alpha   90.00
_cell.angle_beta   90.00
_cell.angle_gamma   90.00
#
_symmetry.space_group_name_H-M   'P 1'
#
loop_
_entity.id
_entity.type
_entity.pdbx_description
1 polymer ?
#
loop_
_entity_poly.entity_id
_entity_poly.type
_entity_poly.pdbx_seq_one_letter_code
_entity_poly.pdbx_strand_id
1 'polypeptide(L)'
;MTEEKKAPEEEKKKPESVLNAYRDRLKSLKQARQYYSTGEIPKAVEKYSLYLNTLASYFGVSEERLSPNFFDNEKEISELLLISQVYWDLAKAYDRSPNLHRESIRCLDQFVKFTNGFKYQHINAQMLRKFIKRKQAHNLKAFQNAYTKIQVDSKGCFIASYSYGPNHQVTNDLREFKKILLELPLGFKFVELYYRLSPHIVSLFEGSGSIGKLINYIALRPLLLLISLIGKKK
;
A
#
# COMPACT_ATOMS: atom_id res chain seq x y z
N MET A 1 -7.29 23.13 -31.41
CA MET A 1 -6.82 21.77 -31.07
C MET A 1 -7.99 21.06 -30.40
N THR A 2 -8.71 20.29 -31.20
CA THR A 2 -9.86 19.50 -30.81
C THR A 2 -9.42 18.33 -29.92
N GLU A 3 -9.99 18.25 -28.72
CA GLU A 3 -9.88 17.07 -27.86
C GLU A 3 -10.52 15.87 -28.57
N GLU A 4 -9.68 14.94 -29.03
CA GLU A 4 -10.14 13.62 -29.45
C GLU A 4 -10.70 12.88 -28.22
N LYS A 5 -12.03 12.86 -28.14
CA LYS A 5 -12.77 11.92 -27.29
C LYS A 5 -12.40 10.50 -27.72
N LYS A 6 -11.65 9.80 -26.87
CA LYS A 6 -11.37 8.37 -27.01
C LYS A 6 -12.71 7.62 -27.10
N ALA A 7 -12.95 6.95 -28.23
CA ALA A 7 -14.11 6.10 -28.44
C ALA A 7 -14.19 5.00 -27.35
N PRO A 8 -15.39 4.53 -26.97
CA PRO A 8 -15.51 3.41 -26.05
C PRO A 8 -14.99 2.16 -26.75
N GLU A 9 -13.91 1.56 -26.23
CA GLU A 9 -13.49 0.23 -26.63
C GLU A 9 -14.68 -0.72 -26.42
N GLU A 10 -15.13 -1.36 -27.49
CA GLU A 10 -16.14 -2.43 -27.42
C GLU A 10 -15.68 -3.48 -26.40
N GLU A 11 -16.42 -3.63 -25.30
CA GLU A 11 -16.21 -4.71 -24.34
C GLU A 11 -16.40 -6.06 -25.05
N LYS A 12 -15.30 -6.63 -25.55
CA LYS A 12 -15.29 -8.03 -26.00
C LYS A 12 -15.79 -8.88 -24.84
N LYS A 13 -16.95 -9.54 -25.04
CA LYS A 13 -17.52 -10.49 -24.09
C LYS A 13 -16.44 -11.48 -23.66
N LYS A 14 -16.10 -11.47 -22.37
CA LYS A 14 -15.07 -12.35 -21.80
C LYS A 14 -15.50 -13.81 -21.97
N PRO A 15 -14.56 -14.74 -22.23
CA PRO A 15 -14.89 -16.17 -22.33
C PRO A 15 -15.59 -16.68 -21.07
N GLU A 16 -16.57 -17.56 -21.22
CA GLU A 16 -17.35 -18.09 -20.09
C GLU A 16 -16.47 -18.81 -19.06
N SER A 17 -15.44 -19.52 -19.52
CA SER A 17 -14.44 -20.16 -18.66
C SER A 17 -13.73 -19.17 -17.73
N VAL A 18 -13.39 -17.97 -18.23
CA VAL A 18 -12.74 -16.90 -17.44
C VAL A 18 -13.71 -16.33 -16.42
N LEU A 19 -14.99 -16.14 -16.78
CA LEU A 19 -16.02 -15.67 -15.87
C LEU A 19 -16.28 -16.66 -14.73
N ASN A 20 -16.35 -17.96 -15.04
CA ASN A 20 -16.54 -19.01 -14.06
C ASN A 20 -15.33 -19.14 -13.13
N ALA A 21 -14.10 -19.11 -13.67
CA ALA A 21 -12.88 -19.10 -12.87
C ALA A 21 -12.83 -17.88 -11.94
N TYR A 22 -13.20 -16.69 -12.43
CA TYR A 22 -13.23 -15.48 -11.61
C TYR A 22 -14.25 -15.57 -10.47
N ARG A 23 -15.45 -16.13 -10.69
CA ARG A 23 -16.43 -16.39 -9.62
C ARG A 23 -15.87 -17.32 -8.54
N ASP A 24 -15.11 -18.33 -8.96
CA ASP A 24 -14.56 -19.35 -8.07
C ASP A 24 -13.18 -19.01 -7.48
N ARG A 25 -12.57 -17.88 -7.85
CA ARG A 25 -11.20 -17.49 -7.47
C ARG A 25 -10.92 -17.55 -5.96
N LEU A 26 -11.91 -17.26 -5.11
CA LEU A 26 -11.72 -17.26 -3.66
C LEU A 26 -11.53 -18.69 -3.12
N LYS A 27 -11.94 -19.72 -3.85
CA LYS A 27 -11.69 -21.14 -3.49
C LYS A 27 -10.19 -21.43 -3.53
N SER A 28 -9.47 -21.00 -4.57
CA SER A 28 -8.02 -21.20 -4.66
C SER A 28 -7.29 -20.41 -3.59
N LEU A 29 -7.71 -19.18 -3.32
CA LEU A 29 -7.14 -18.38 -2.23
C LEU A 29 -7.33 -19.04 -0.85
N LYS A 30 -8.52 -19.58 -0.56
CA LYS A 30 -8.79 -20.30 0.68
C LYS A 30 -7.87 -21.51 0.84
N GLN A 31 -7.70 -22.31 -0.22
CA GLN A 31 -6.78 -23.44 -0.24
C GLN A 31 -5.33 -23.00 -0.02
N ALA A 32 -4.89 -21.92 -0.67
CA ALA A 32 -3.55 -21.38 -0.51
C ALA A 32 -3.23 -21.05 0.96
N ARG A 33 -4.17 -20.36 1.65
CA ARG A 33 -4.01 -20.03 3.08
C ARG A 33 -3.97 -21.26 3.96
N GLN A 34 -4.76 -22.28 3.65
CA GLN A 34 -4.73 -23.55 4.37
C GLN A 34 -3.34 -24.21 4.24
N TYR A 35 -2.84 -24.40 3.01
CA TYR A 35 -1.51 -24.96 2.79
C TYR A 35 -0.39 -24.13 3.41
N TYR A 36 -0.52 -22.80 3.37
CA TYR A 36 0.47 -21.91 4.00
C TYR A 36 0.50 -22.11 5.52
N SER A 37 -0.67 -22.26 6.16
CA SER A 37 -0.79 -22.48 7.59
C SER A 37 -0.29 -23.84 8.06
N THR A 38 -0.41 -24.88 7.22
CA THR A 38 0.12 -26.23 7.50
C THR A 38 1.59 -26.37 7.15
N GLY A 39 2.22 -25.34 6.59
CA GLY A 39 3.63 -25.34 6.21
C GLY A 39 3.92 -25.99 4.84
N GLU A 40 2.89 -26.37 4.08
CA GLU A 40 3.00 -26.90 2.72
C GLU A 40 3.25 -25.77 1.70
N ILE A 41 4.36 -25.06 1.85
CA ILE A 41 4.66 -23.83 1.11
C ILE A 41 4.60 -23.99 -0.42
N PRO A 42 5.13 -25.06 -1.04
CA PRO A 42 5.03 -25.22 -2.50
C PRO A 42 3.58 -25.26 -3.01
N LYS A 43 2.69 -25.99 -2.31
CA LYS A 43 1.26 -26.05 -2.67
C LYS A 43 0.56 -24.71 -2.43
N ALA A 44 0.94 -24.00 -1.37
CA ALA A 44 0.44 -22.65 -1.12
C ALA A 44 0.81 -21.70 -2.27
N VAL A 45 2.07 -21.73 -2.72
CA VAL A 45 2.55 -20.93 -3.86
C VAL A 45 1.75 -21.24 -5.13
N GLU A 46 1.54 -22.52 -5.45
CA GLU A 46 0.74 -22.92 -6.62
C GLU A 46 -0.68 -22.32 -6.57
N LYS A 47 -1.36 -22.42 -5.44
CA LYS A 47 -2.73 -21.91 -5.28
C LYS A 47 -2.80 -20.38 -5.24
N TYR A 48 -1.81 -19.71 -4.66
CA TYR A 48 -1.68 -18.25 -4.74
C TYR A 48 -1.48 -17.78 -6.18
N SER A 49 -0.59 -18.43 -6.94
CA SER A 49 -0.37 -18.14 -8.35
C SER A 49 -1.64 -18.37 -9.19
N LEU A 50 -2.39 -19.44 -8.91
CA LEU A 50 -3.68 -19.69 -9.57
C LEU A 50 -4.69 -18.56 -9.32
N TYR A 51 -4.80 -18.08 -8.09
CA TYR A 51 -5.65 -16.94 -7.73
C TYR A 51 -5.25 -15.68 -8.52
N LEU A 52 -3.97 -15.30 -8.51
CA LEU A 52 -3.49 -14.12 -9.22
C LEU A 52 -3.65 -14.24 -10.74
N ASN A 53 -3.34 -15.40 -11.33
CA ASN A 53 -3.50 -15.64 -12.77
C ASN A 53 -4.97 -15.63 -13.20
N THR A 54 -5.89 -16.05 -12.32
CA THR A 54 -7.33 -15.95 -12.57
C THR A 54 -7.77 -14.48 -12.65
N LEU A 55 -7.29 -13.63 -11.72
CA LEU A 55 -7.53 -12.19 -11.78
C LEU A 55 -6.92 -11.58 -13.05
N ALA A 56 -5.66 -11.89 -13.35
CA ALA A 56 -4.97 -11.37 -14.51
C ALA A 56 -5.71 -11.72 -15.81
N SER A 57 -6.14 -12.97 -15.94
CA SER A 57 -6.93 -13.46 -17.08
C SER A 57 -8.29 -12.74 -17.19
N TYR A 58 -8.94 -12.45 -16.06
CA TYR A 58 -10.21 -11.69 -16.05
C TYR A 58 -10.05 -10.25 -16.56
N PHE A 59 -8.89 -9.64 -16.34
CA PHE A 59 -8.57 -8.30 -16.84
C PHE A 59 -7.81 -8.31 -18.18
N GLY A 60 -7.55 -9.49 -18.76
CA GLY A 60 -6.82 -9.61 -20.03
C GLY A 60 -5.34 -9.19 -19.95
N VAL A 61 -4.73 -9.31 -18.77
CA VAL A 61 -3.33 -8.93 -18.53
C VAL A 61 -2.51 -10.11 -17.98
N SER A 62 -1.18 -9.98 -17.97
CA SER A 62 -0.32 -10.89 -17.22
C SER A 62 -0.34 -10.56 -15.72
N GLU A 63 -0.05 -11.54 -14.87
CA GLU A 63 -0.02 -11.37 -13.41
C GLU A 63 0.91 -10.22 -12.98
N GLU A 64 2.08 -10.10 -13.61
CA GLU A 64 3.04 -9.02 -13.34
C GLU A 64 2.48 -7.61 -13.64
N ARG A 65 1.52 -7.55 -14.57
CA ARG A 65 0.87 -6.30 -14.97
C ARG A 65 -0.36 -5.96 -14.14
N LEU A 66 -0.81 -6.85 -13.25
CA LEU A 66 -1.89 -6.54 -12.32
C LEU A 66 -1.59 -5.24 -11.56
N SER A 67 -2.63 -4.42 -11.42
CA SER A 67 -2.55 -3.07 -10.89
C SER A 67 -3.86 -2.75 -10.17
N PRO A 68 -3.82 -1.95 -9.09
CA PRO A 68 -5.04 -1.51 -8.43
C PRO A 68 -6.01 -0.76 -9.36
N ASN A 69 -5.51 -0.14 -10.42
CA ASN A 69 -6.34 0.60 -11.40
C ASN A 69 -7.35 -0.27 -12.17
N PHE A 70 -7.24 -1.60 -12.10
CA PHE A 70 -8.22 -2.51 -12.69
C PHE A 70 -9.44 -2.75 -11.80
N PHE A 71 -9.41 -2.27 -10.55
CA PHE A 71 -10.44 -2.51 -9.56
C PHE A 71 -11.11 -1.19 -9.15
N ASP A 72 -12.38 -1.28 -8.76
CA ASP A 72 -13.06 -0.18 -8.10
C ASP A 72 -12.55 -0.05 -6.66
N ASN A 73 -11.80 1.03 -6.38
CA ASN A 73 -11.13 1.23 -5.09
C ASN A 73 -12.08 1.28 -3.87
N GLU A 74 -13.37 1.55 -4.07
CA GLU A 74 -14.36 1.61 -3.01
C GLU A 74 -15.11 0.29 -2.86
N LYS A 75 -15.57 -0.29 -3.98
CA LYS A 75 -16.37 -1.52 -3.97
C LYS A 75 -15.53 -2.79 -3.80
N GLU A 76 -14.31 -2.78 -4.32
CA GLU A 76 -13.44 -3.95 -4.37
C GLU A 76 -12.24 -3.83 -3.41
N ILE A 77 -12.35 -2.98 -2.39
CA ILE A 77 -11.29 -2.77 -1.39
C ILE A 77 -10.86 -4.07 -0.69
N SER A 78 -11.79 -5.00 -0.49
CA SER A 78 -11.50 -6.32 0.07
C SER A 78 -10.62 -7.15 -0.86
N GLU A 79 -10.87 -7.11 -2.17
CA GLU A 79 -10.06 -7.83 -3.16
C GLU A 79 -8.65 -7.24 -3.22
N LEU A 80 -8.53 -5.91 -3.25
CA LEU A 80 -7.24 -5.21 -3.22
C LEU A 80 -6.42 -5.57 -1.98
N LEU A 81 -7.06 -5.65 -0.82
CA LEU A 81 -6.42 -6.11 0.41
C LEU A 81 -5.96 -7.57 0.27
N LEU A 82 -6.80 -8.47 -0.24
CA LEU A 82 -6.45 -9.88 -0.42
C LEU A 82 -5.25 -10.04 -1.36
N ILE A 83 -5.24 -9.33 -2.50
CA ILE A 83 -4.11 -9.33 -3.43
C ILE A 83 -2.82 -8.88 -2.73
N SER A 84 -2.87 -7.80 -1.94
CA SER A 84 -1.71 -7.36 -1.16
C SER A 84 -1.19 -8.46 -0.22
N GLN A 85 -2.09 -9.18 0.47
CA GLN A 85 -1.69 -10.26 1.38
C GLN A 85 -1.11 -11.47 0.64
N VAL A 86 -1.63 -11.80 -0.54
CA VAL A 86 -1.08 -12.87 -1.38
C VAL A 86 0.36 -12.55 -1.79
N TYR A 87 0.61 -11.33 -2.28
CA TYR A 87 1.96 -10.90 -2.64
C TYR A 87 2.91 -10.89 -1.44
N TRP A 88 2.43 -10.49 -0.26
CA TRP A 88 3.19 -10.56 0.98
C TRP A 88 3.57 -12.00 1.35
N ASP A 89 2.64 -12.94 1.25
CA ASP A 89 2.89 -14.35 1.55
C ASP A 89 3.85 -15.01 0.57
N LEU A 90 3.69 -14.72 -0.73
CA LEU A 90 4.60 -15.16 -1.79
C LEU A 90 6.01 -14.59 -1.59
N ALA A 91 6.14 -13.30 -1.26
CA ALA A 91 7.43 -12.67 -0.98
C ALA A 91 8.19 -13.42 0.12
N LYS A 92 7.53 -13.73 1.24
CA LYS A 92 8.12 -14.53 2.33
C LYS A 92 8.44 -15.96 1.93
N ALA A 93 7.59 -16.59 1.11
CA ALA A 93 7.82 -17.96 0.65
C ALA A 93 9.10 -18.05 -0.20
N TYR A 94 9.26 -17.12 -1.14
CA TYR A 94 10.42 -17.06 -2.04
C TYR A 94 11.70 -16.59 -1.34
N ASP A 95 11.60 -15.73 -0.33
CA ASP A 95 12.76 -15.23 0.45
C ASP A 95 13.56 -16.36 1.14
N ARG A 96 12.95 -17.53 1.36
CA ARG A 96 13.63 -18.68 1.97
C ARG A 96 14.70 -19.32 1.08
N SER A 97 14.67 -19.07 -0.23
CA SER A 97 15.60 -19.65 -1.20
C SER A 97 16.39 -18.55 -1.92
N PRO A 98 17.73 -18.54 -1.86
CA PRO A 98 18.56 -17.54 -2.56
C PRO A 98 18.27 -17.42 -4.06
N ASN A 99 17.97 -18.55 -4.72
CA ASN A 99 17.67 -18.60 -6.15
C ASN A 99 16.33 -17.91 -6.51
N LEU A 100 15.45 -17.73 -5.53
CA LEU A 100 14.14 -17.12 -5.70
C LEU A 100 14.06 -15.70 -5.12
N HIS A 101 15.19 -15.13 -4.67
CA HIS A 101 15.21 -13.75 -4.15
C HIS A 101 14.69 -12.73 -5.16
N ARG A 102 14.94 -12.94 -6.47
CA ARG A 102 14.40 -12.08 -7.52
C ARG A 102 12.87 -12.08 -7.52
N GLU A 103 12.25 -13.26 -7.41
CA GLU A 103 10.79 -13.39 -7.31
C GLU A 103 10.25 -12.83 -5.99
N SER A 104 10.98 -12.98 -4.89
CA SER A 104 10.63 -12.34 -3.61
C SER A 104 10.57 -10.82 -3.75
N ILE A 105 11.57 -10.20 -4.38
CA ILE A 105 11.63 -8.76 -4.63
C ILE A 105 10.47 -8.31 -5.53
N ARG A 106 10.18 -9.05 -6.62
CA ARG A 106 9.05 -8.76 -7.51
C ARG A 106 7.71 -8.78 -6.75
N CYS A 107 7.50 -9.79 -5.90
CA CYS A 107 6.33 -9.88 -5.04
C CYS A 107 6.25 -8.73 -4.03
N LEU A 108 7.39 -8.30 -3.46
CA LEU A 108 7.44 -7.12 -2.58
C LEU A 108 7.05 -5.84 -3.33
N ASP A 109 7.48 -5.66 -4.57
CA ASP A 109 7.10 -4.50 -5.38
C ASP A 109 5.60 -4.48 -5.68
N GLN A 110 5.00 -5.63 -5.99
CA GLN A 110 3.54 -5.75 -6.13
C GLN A 110 2.81 -5.53 -4.81
N PHE A 111 3.33 -6.06 -3.69
CA PHE A 111 2.78 -5.78 -2.36
C PHE A 111 2.74 -4.28 -2.06
N VAL A 112 3.83 -3.56 -2.35
CA VAL A 112 3.92 -2.10 -2.19
C VAL A 112 2.87 -1.41 -3.07
N LYS A 113 2.76 -1.81 -4.35
CA LYS A 113 1.79 -1.25 -5.31
C LYS A 113 0.35 -1.40 -4.85
N PHE A 114 -0.03 -2.56 -4.33
CA PHE A 114 -1.37 -2.83 -3.80
C PHE A 114 -1.58 -2.33 -2.36
N THR A 115 -0.54 -1.78 -1.72
CA THR A 115 -0.61 -1.21 -0.36
C THR A 115 -0.72 0.31 -0.37
N ASN A 116 0.00 0.98 -1.27
CA ASN A 116 0.13 2.43 -1.28
C ASN A 116 -1.17 3.13 -1.67
N GLY A 117 -1.56 4.14 -0.88
CA GLY A 117 -2.76 4.94 -1.13
C GLY A 117 -4.06 4.30 -0.64
N PHE A 118 -4.02 3.09 -0.08
CA PHE A 118 -5.20 2.38 0.42
C PHE A 118 -5.35 2.47 1.95
N LYS A 119 -6.59 2.28 2.44
CA LYS A 119 -6.94 2.39 3.87
C LYS A 119 -6.10 1.49 4.78
N TYR A 120 -5.66 0.33 4.28
CA TYR A 120 -4.87 -0.65 5.02
C TYR A 120 -3.36 -0.44 4.93
N GLN A 121 -2.89 0.65 4.29
CA GLN A 121 -1.47 0.98 4.15
C GLN A 121 -0.71 0.92 5.48
N HIS A 122 -1.28 1.50 6.54
CA HIS A 122 -0.64 1.53 7.86
C HIS A 122 -0.52 0.15 8.49
N ILE A 123 -1.54 -0.69 8.33
CA ILE A 123 -1.54 -2.06 8.86
C ILE A 123 -0.47 -2.89 8.14
N ASN A 124 -0.43 -2.81 6.81
CA ASN A 124 0.57 -3.49 5.99
C ASN A 124 2.00 -3.02 6.31
N ALA A 125 2.19 -1.71 6.50
CA ALA A 125 3.48 -1.15 6.92
C ALA A 125 3.90 -1.67 8.30
N GLN A 126 2.99 -1.72 9.27
CA GLN A 126 3.27 -2.27 10.61
C GLN A 126 3.61 -3.75 10.58
N MET A 127 2.90 -4.53 9.77
CA MET A 127 3.17 -5.96 9.56
C MET A 127 4.59 -6.18 9.03
N LEU A 128 4.96 -5.44 7.97
CA LEU A 128 6.29 -5.50 7.38
C LEU A 128 7.38 -5.07 8.37
N ARG A 129 7.17 -3.97 9.10
CA ARG A 129 8.08 -3.50 10.16
C ARG A 129 8.30 -4.58 11.23
N LYS A 130 7.21 -5.22 11.69
CA LYS A 130 7.27 -6.27 12.72
C LYS A 130 8.05 -7.48 12.23
N PHE A 131 7.87 -7.87 10.98
CA PHE A 131 8.63 -8.96 10.33
C PHE A 131 10.13 -8.65 10.28
N ILE A 132 10.50 -7.44 9.84
CA ILE A 132 11.88 -6.95 9.82
C ILE A 132 12.48 -6.94 11.23
N LYS A 133 11.78 -6.37 12.22
CA LYS A 133 12.25 -6.26 13.61
C LYS A 133 12.52 -7.63 14.25
N ARG A 134 11.71 -8.62 13.89
CA ARG A 134 11.86 -10.02 14.35
C ARG A 134 12.97 -10.78 13.65
N LYS A 135 13.71 -10.15 12.73
CA LYS A 135 14.78 -10.78 11.92
C LYS A 135 14.30 -12.02 11.16
N GLN A 136 13.05 -12.01 10.69
CA GLN A 136 12.47 -13.11 9.94
C GLN A 136 12.76 -13.04 8.43
N ALA A 137 13.29 -11.90 7.95
CA ALA A 137 13.68 -11.72 6.56
C ALA A 137 15.12 -12.25 6.33
N HIS A 138 15.28 -13.11 5.33
CA HIS A 138 16.58 -13.55 4.85
C HIS A 138 17.23 -12.46 3.99
N ASN A 139 16.47 -11.82 3.09
CA ASN A 139 16.91 -10.64 2.34
C ASN A 139 16.45 -9.34 3.03
N LEU A 140 17.06 -9.02 4.18
CA LEU A 140 16.70 -7.85 4.99
C LEU A 140 16.61 -6.54 4.18
N LYS A 141 17.54 -6.32 3.24
CA LYS A 141 17.60 -5.10 2.41
C LYS A 141 16.35 -4.96 1.54
N ALA A 142 15.87 -6.03 0.92
CA ALA A 142 14.68 -6.00 0.08
C ALA A 142 13.42 -5.61 0.88
N PHE A 143 13.23 -6.21 2.06
CA PHE A 143 12.09 -5.90 2.92
C PHE A 143 12.16 -4.48 3.50
N GLN A 144 13.36 -4.00 3.86
CA GLN A 144 13.56 -2.61 4.28
C GLN A 144 13.23 -1.63 3.14
N ASN A 145 13.66 -1.91 1.92
CA ASN A 145 13.34 -1.09 0.76
C ASN A 145 11.82 -1.02 0.52
N ALA A 146 11.13 -2.16 0.58
CA ALA A 146 9.66 -2.20 0.47
C ALA A 146 8.97 -1.38 1.58
N TYR A 147 9.48 -1.47 2.82
CA TYR A 147 8.95 -0.69 3.94
C TYR A 147 9.14 0.80 3.71
N THR A 148 10.32 1.21 3.27
CA THR A 148 10.61 2.60 2.91
C THR A 148 9.71 3.09 1.80
N LYS A 149 9.52 2.33 0.71
CA LYS A 149 8.59 2.70 -0.37
C LYS A 149 7.17 2.93 0.14
N ILE A 150 6.68 2.07 1.05
CA ILE A 150 5.35 2.26 1.67
C ILE A 150 5.29 3.54 2.51
N GLN A 151 6.37 3.93 3.19
CA GLN A 151 6.41 5.18 3.95
C GLN A 151 6.53 6.42 3.03
N VAL A 152 7.34 6.35 1.97
CA VAL A 152 7.52 7.44 0.98
C VAL A 152 6.23 7.74 0.25
N ASP A 153 5.55 6.71 -0.25
CA ASP A 153 4.38 6.87 -1.10
C ASP A 153 3.08 7.06 -0.29
N SER A 154 3.16 7.08 1.05
CA SER A 154 2.02 7.43 1.90
C SER A 154 1.54 8.86 1.63
N LYS A 155 0.37 9.01 1.01
CA LYS A 155 -0.30 10.32 0.90
C LYS A 155 -0.85 10.82 2.25
N GLY A 156 -0.84 9.96 3.28
CA GLY A 156 -1.43 10.20 4.59
C GLY A 156 -0.64 11.12 5.52
N CYS A 157 -0.44 12.39 5.20
CA CYS A 157 0.04 13.36 6.21
C CYS A 157 -1.09 13.66 7.21
N PHE A 158 -1.40 12.73 8.12
CA PHE A 158 -2.57 12.77 9.02
C PHE A 158 -2.84 14.12 9.67
N ILE A 159 -1.85 14.71 10.33
CA ILE A 159 -2.03 16.00 11.02
C ILE A 159 -2.31 17.11 10.00
N ALA A 160 -1.62 17.12 8.86
CA ALA A 160 -1.81 18.15 7.84
C ALA A 160 -3.14 17.99 7.11
N SER A 161 -3.52 16.75 6.77
CA SER A 161 -4.82 16.40 6.19
C SER A 161 -5.98 16.75 7.13
N TYR A 162 -5.85 16.50 8.43
CA TYR A 162 -6.81 16.93 9.43
C TYR A 162 -6.88 18.47 9.53
N SER A 163 -5.73 19.14 9.49
CA SER A 163 -5.64 20.59 9.68
C SER A 163 -6.19 21.38 8.49
N TYR A 164 -5.80 21.03 7.27
CA TYR A 164 -6.02 21.80 6.04
C TYR A 164 -6.85 21.06 4.98
N GLY A 165 -7.04 19.75 5.14
CA GLY A 165 -7.63 18.90 4.11
C GLY A 165 -6.59 18.20 3.24
N PRO A 166 -6.97 17.08 2.59
CA PRO A 166 -6.03 16.23 1.85
C PRO A 166 -5.50 16.86 0.56
N ASN A 167 -6.20 17.85 -0.01
CA ASN A 167 -5.85 18.46 -1.30
C ASN A 167 -5.31 19.89 -1.17
N HIS A 168 -5.19 20.40 0.06
CA HIS A 168 -4.73 21.77 0.30
C HIS A 168 -3.25 21.93 -0.04
N GLN A 169 -2.85 23.10 -0.55
CA GLN A 169 -1.48 23.36 -0.99
C GLN A 169 -0.44 23.08 0.11
N VAL A 170 -0.68 23.58 1.33
CA VAL A 170 0.19 23.32 2.50
C VAL A 170 0.37 21.82 2.77
N THR A 171 -0.69 21.02 2.64
CA THR A 171 -0.61 19.57 2.80
C THR A 171 0.27 18.94 1.72
N ASN A 172 0.16 19.41 0.48
CA ASN A 172 0.99 18.95 -0.64
C ASN A 172 2.47 19.36 -0.46
N ASP A 173 2.73 20.59 -0.02
CA ASP A 173 4.07 21.08 0.27
C ASP A 173 4.76 20.23 1.36
N LEU A 174 4.03 19.89 2.43
CA LEU A 174 4.52 19.02 3.49
C LEU A 174 4.77 17.58 3.03
N ARG A 175 3.99 17.08 2.05
CA ARG A 175 4.23 15.77 1.42
C ARG A 175 5.51 15.78 0.60
N GLU A 176 5.82 16.88 -0.08
CA GLU A 176 7.07 17.02 -0.83
C GLU A 176 8.26 17.10 0.13
N PHE A 177 8.14 17.92 1.18
CA PHE A 177 9.15 18.00 2.24
C PHE A 177 9.41 16.64 2.92
N LYS A 178 8.38 15.81 3.09
CA LYS A 178 8.52 14.44 3.58
C LYS A 178 9.45 13.59 2.71
N LYS A 179 9.41 13.73 1.37
CA LYS A 179 10.31 12.99 0.47
C LYS A 179 11.77 13.33 0.76
N ILE A 180 12.08 14.61 0.93
CA ILE A 180 13.41 15.10 1.30
C ILE A 180 13.84 14.52 2.66
N LEU A 181 12.94 14.50 3.66
CA LEU A 181 13.25 13.91 4.97
C LEU A 181 13.58 12.41 4.88
N LEU A 182 12.95 11.68 3.96
CA LEU A 182 13.15 10.24 3.82
C LEU A 182 14.51 9.87 3.20
N GLU A 183 15.20 10.81 2.56
CA GLU A 183 16.58 10.63 2.09
C GLU A 183 17.59 10.63 3.24
N LEU A 184 17.24 11.23 4.39
CA LEU A 184 18.09 11.31 5.57
C LEU A 184 17.74 10.21 6.59
N PRO A 185 18.71 9.45 7.15
CA PRO A 185 18.41 8.41 8.15
C PRO A 185 17.67 8.91 9.40
N LEU A 186 17.97 10.13 9.85
CA LEU A 186 17.26 10.77 10.97
C LEU A 186 15.85 11.22 10.56
N GLY A 187 15.70 11.72 9.33
CA GLY A 187 14.40 12.11 8.80
C GLY A 187 13.49 10.90 8.59
N PHE A 188 14.03 9.74 8.18
CA PHE A 188 13.29 8.48 8.13
C PHE A 188 12.71 8.10 9.50
N LYS A 189 13.53 8.13 10.57
CA LYS A 189 13.05 7.85 11.94
C LYS A 189 11.99 8.86 12.40
N PHE A 190 12.16 10.13 12.04
CA PHE A 190 11.17 11.17 12.34
C PHE A 190 9.83 10.90 11.64
N VAL A 191 9.86 10.57 10.34
CA VAL A 191 8.66 10.23 9.57
C VAL A 191 8.00 8.97 10.14
N GLU A 192 8.77 7.95 10.51
CA GLU A 192 8.24 6.75 11.15
C GLU A 192 7.52 7.07 12.48
N LEU A 193 8.12 7.95 13.31
CA LEU A 193 7.51 8.39 14.56
C LEU A 193 6.23 9.19 14.31
N TYR A 194 6.25 10.09 13.33
CA TYR A 194 5.09 10.87 12.90
C TYR A 194 3.93 9.94 12.51
N TYR A 195 4.15 8.97 11.62
CA TYR A 195 3.11 8.04 11.17
C TYR A 195 2.64 7.07 12.25
N ARG A 196 3.45 6.84 13.29
CA ARG A 196 3.05 6.05 14.46
C ARG A 196 2.12 6.81 15.39
N LEU A 197 2.42 8.08 15.67
CA LEU A 197 1.71 8.89 16.67
C LEU A 197 0.52 9.65 16.07
N SER A 198 0.67 10.16 14.86
CA SER A 198 -0.30 11.06 14.25
C SER A 198 -1.73 10.51 14.13
N PRO A 199 -2.01 9.22 13.85
CA PRO A 199 -3.39 8.72 13.81
C PRO A 199 -4.08 8.85 15.17
N HIS A 200 -3.36 8.54 16.26
CA HIS A 200 -3.87 8.64 17.61
C HIS A 200 -4.11 10.10 17.99
N ILE A 201 -3.16 10.99 17.66
CA ILE A 201 -3.32 12.44 17.88
C ILE A 201 -4.56 12.96 17.15
N VAL A 202 -4.73 12.63 15.87
CA VAL A 202 -5.91 13.05 15.09
C VAL A 202 -7.20 12.51 15.71
N SER A 203 -7.25 11.24 16.11
CA SER A 203 -8.45 10.68 16.76
C SER A 203 -8.81 11.38 18.08
N LEU A 204 -7.82 11.82 18.87
CA LEU A 204 -8.04 12.59 20.10
C LEU A 204 -8.58 14.00 19.79
N PHE A 205 -8.08 14.62 18.72
CA PHE A 205 -8.53 15.93 18.29
C PHE A 205 -9.95 15.88 17.71
N GLU A 206 -10.29 14.86 16.94
CA GLU A 206 -11.64 14.62 16.45
C GLU A 206 -12.62 14.32 17.59
N GLY A 207 -12.21 13.48 18.55
CA GLY A 207 -13.03 13.13 19.73
C GLY A 207 -13.27 14.28 20.71
N SER A 208 -12.37 15.27 20.77
CA SER A 208 -12.51 16.46 21.64
C SER A 208 -13.37 17.59 21.06
N GLY A 209 -13.90 17.41 19.85
CA GLY A 209 -14.86 18.33 19.24
C GLY A 209 -14.32 19.75 19.08
N SER A 210 -14.96 20.73 19.72
CA SER A 210 -14.64 22.16 19.57
C SER A 210 -13.25 22.52 20.11
N ILE A 211 -12.76 21.85 21.15
CA ILE A 211 -11.44 22.12 21.74
C ILE A 211 -10.34 21.69 20.77
N GLY A 212 -10.47 20.49 20.17
CA GLY A 212 -9.55 20.01 19.14
C GLY A 212 -9.51 20.93 17.92
N LYS A 213 -10.66 21.48 17.50
CA LYS A 213 -10.73 22.48 16.42
C LYS A 213 -10.02 23.80 16.78
N LEU A 214 -10.16 24.27 18.02
CA LEU A 214 -9.52 25.49 18.50
C LEU A 214 -7.99 25.34 18.53
N ILE A 215 -7.48 24.25 19.13
CA ILE A 215 -6.04 23.95 19.17
C ILE A 215 -5.49 23.78 17.76
N ASN A 216 -6.24 23.12 16.87
CA ASN A 216 -5.86 22.98 15.47
C ASN A 216 -5.69 24.34 14.79
N TYR A 217 -6.63 25.26 15.00
CA TYR A 217 -6.60 26.59 14.39
C TYR A 217 -5.47 27.48 14.94
N ILE A 218 -5.26 27.46 16.27
CA ILE A 218 -4.31 28.35 16.95
C ILE A 218 -2.86 27.81 16.86
N ALA A 219 -2.67 26.50 16.97
CA ALA A 219 -1.33 25.92 17.11
C ALA A 219 -0.90 25.11 15.87
N LEU A 220 -1.69 24.09 15.49
CA LEU A 220 -1.26 23.15 14.44
C LEU A 220 -1.17 23.82 13.07
N ARG A 221 -2.19 24.59 12.68
CA ARG A 221 -2.22 25.26 11.37
C ARG A 221 -1.03 26.21 11.18
N PRO A 222 -0.76 27.18 12.08
CA PRO A 222 0.40 28.08 11.93
C PRO A 222 1.73 27.33 11.93
N LEU A 223 1.90 26.33 12.81
CA LEU A 223 3.11 25.52 12.87
C LEU A 223 3.36 24.78 11.56
N LEU A 224 2.34 24.11 11.02
CA LEU A 224 2.43 23.39 9.75
C LEU A 224 2.70 24.31 8.57
N LEU A 225 2.09 25.51 8.56
CA LEU A 225 2.37 26.52 7.54
C LEU A 225 3.83 26.95 7.60
N LEU A 226 4.35 27.25 8.79
CA LEU A 226 5.75 27.63 8.99
C LEU A 226 6.71 26.53 8.53
N ILE A 227 6.44 25.27 8.88
CA ILE A 227 7.23 24.11 8.41
C ILE A 227 7.17 23.99 6.89
N SER A 228 5.99 24.17 6.27
CA SER A 228 5.84 24.11 4.81
C SER A 228 6.66 25.19 4.09
N LEU A 229 6.74 26.40 4.65
CA LEU A 229 7.54 27.50 4.11
C LEU A 229 9.05 27.24 4.22
N ILE A 230 9.49 26.62 5.33
CA ILE A 230 10.88 26.18 5.48
C ILE A 230 11.20 25.08 4.46
N GLY A 231 10.29 24.12 4.29
CA GLY A 231 10.44 23.02 3.33
C GLY A 231 10.56 23.48 1.89
N LYS A 232 9.89 24.57 1.49
CA LYS A 232 10.00 25.16 0.14
C LYS A 232 11.33 25.84 -0.17
N LYS A 233 12.09 26.25 0.86
CA LYS A 233 13.36 26.98 0.70
C LYS A 233 14.57 26.06 0.53
N LYS A 234 14.38 24.75 0.63
CA LYS A 234 15.41 23.72 0.42
C LYS A 234 15.11 22.95 -0.85
#